data_AF-A0A2S5V4T4-F1
#
_entry.id   AF-A0A2S5V4T4-F1
#
_cell.length_a   1.000
_cell.length_b   1.000
_cell.length_c   1.000
_cell.angle_alpha   90.00
_cell.angle_beta   90.00
_cell.angle_gamma   90.00
#
_symmetry.space_group_name_H-M   'P 1'
#
loop_
_entity.id
_entity.type
_entity.pdbx_description
1 polymer ?
#
loop_
_entity_poly.entity_id
_entity_poly.type
_entity_poly.pdbx_seq_one_letter_code
_entity_poly.pdbx_strand_id
1 'polypeptide(L)'
;MTTQHTNETEADTLADRIDTTDTAPSGATSTKPRRKPKVSVVKLRAGHLACSLCGQSVNMDAAGCGPVERFTSYARGVAPGADDLEQMMNQRHGAETTLEFARCSDCLELGALAATILDEHPAVQARLGSRSIGLERVECALAALAALSCAQQAPRLTKTDGDLLRLLRLLHQPGAAVRWATRLVPFTRWNADPAGCSAAPWSHLEYDPEAAAKLRTAYARLLRERTERPESYPCPTVGCVLCGVGAVTSLPTQARYAWQGVTYRGAELHACRTCAEAISFAGVVGATAVDRAVFEYLEVPLGARYGYGVKATAWADLPGASTPNAKPWQHLGNLAKLARELGVRP
;
A
#
# COMPACT_ATOMS: atom_id res chain seq x y z
N MET A 1 13.44 -47.01 -43.66
CA MET A 1 14.85 -46.57 -43.63
C MET A 1 14.85 -45.04 -43.71
N THR A 2 14.95 -44.35 -42.57
CA THR A 2 16.16 -43.61 -42.10
C THR A 2 16.46 -42.41 -43.05
N THR A 3 16.43 -41.12 -42.68
CA THR A 3 16.45 -40.44 -41.37
C THR A 3 16.13 -38.94 -41.54
N GLN A 4 15.75 -38.31 -40.42
CA GLN A 4 15.51 -36.87 -40.18
C GLN A 4 16.74 -35.97 -40.44
N HIS A 5 16.47 -34.69 -40.72
CA HIS A 5 17.01 -33.57 -39.93
C HIS A 5 16.22 -32.28 -40.20
N THR A 6 15.50 -31.81 -39.18
CA THR A 6 14.93 -30.47 -39.05
C THR A 6 15.82 -29.67 -38.11
N ASN A 7 16.20 -28.44 -38.50
CA ASN A 7 16.83 -27.46 -37.62
C ASN A 7 15.85 -26.30 -37.42
N GLU A 8 15.06 -26.39 -36.34
CA GLU A 8 14.43 -25.26 -35.68
C GLU A 8 15.43 -24.73 -34.65
N THR A 9 15.71 -23.42 -34.67
CA THR A 9 16.61 -22.78 -33.70
C THR A 9 15.88 -21.62 -33.04
N GLU A 10 15.58 -21.84 -31.75
CA GLU A 10 15.73 -20.90 -30.64
C GLU A 10 15.14 -19.50 -30.79
N ALA A 11 13.85 -19.37 -30.47
CA ALA A 11 13.25 -18.11 -30.02
C ALA A 11 12.03 -18.38 -29.13
N ASP A 12 12.19 -19.16 -28.06
CA ASP A 12 11.13 -19.34 -27.07
C ASP A 12 11.71 -19.74 -25.71
N THR A 13 12.17 -18.76 -24.93
CA THR A 13 12.46 -18.90 -23.49
C THR A 13 12.76 -17.52 -22.88
N LEU A 14 11.77 -16.63 -22.77
CA LEU A 14 11.88 -15.50 -21.82
C LEU A 14 10.55 -14.87 -21.34
N ALA A 15 9.39 -15.51 -21.55
CA ALA A 15 8.09 -14.93 -21.16
C ALA A 15 7.38 -15.62 -19.97
N ASP A 16 7.76 -16.84 -19.56
CA ASP A 16 7.00 -17.62 -18.56
C ASP A 16 7.60 -17.65 -17.14
N ARG A 17 8.10 -16.51 -16.65
CA ARG A 17 8.60 -16.42 -15.26
C ARG A 17 8.02 -15.24 -14.47
N ILE A 18 6.69 -15.16 -14.41
CA ILE A 18 5.98 -14.56 -13.28
C ILE A 18 4.78 -15.45 -12.95
N ASP A 19 5.07 -16.69 -12.53
CA ASP A 19 4.11 -17.51 -11.82
C ASP A 19 4.15 -17.09 -10.35
N THR A 20 3.22 -16.23 -9.93
CA THR A 20 3.01 -15.88 -8.51
C THR A 20 2.20 -16.98 -7.82
N THR A 21 2.69 -18.21 -7.90
CA THR A 21 2.34 -19.27 -6.97
C THR A 21 3.54 -19.48 -6.05
N ASP A 22 3.56 -18.73 -4.95
CA ASP A 22 4.39 -19.01 -3.77
C ASP A 22 3.94 -20.36 -3.18
N THR A 23 4.29 -21.45 -3.86
CA THR A 23 4.19 -22.80 -3.32
C THR A 23 5.41 -22.97 -2.44
N ALA A 24 5.27 -22.57 -1.18
CA ALA A 24 6.31 -22.74 -0.18
C ALA A 24 6.83 -24.20 -0.22
N PRO A 25 8.16 -24.42 -0.20
CA PRO A 25 8.70 -25.77 -0.17
C PRO A 25 8.15 -26.47 1.07
N SER A 26 7.53 -27.63 0.85
CA SER A 26 7.07 -28.57 1.87
C SER A 26 8.28 -29.08 2.66
N GLY A 27 8.77 -28.24 3.57
CA GLY A 27 9.84 -28.57 4.49
C GLY A 27 9.29 -29.49 5.57
N ALA A 28 9.91 -30.65 5.71
CA ALA A 28 9.62 -31.64 6.74
C ALA A 28 9.31 -30.97 8.10
N THR A 29 8.09 -31.16 8.57
CA THR A 29 7.58 -30.64 9.83
C THR A 29 8.38 -31.23 10.99
N SER A 30 9.34 -30.46 11.48
CA SER A 30 10.05 -30.77 12.72
C SER A 30 9.03 -30.84 13.87
N THR A 31 8.81 -32.05 14.39
CA THR A 31 7.95 -32.36 15.55
C THR A 31 8.57 -31.96 16.89
N LYS A 32 9.45 -30.94 16.91
CA LYS A 32 9.99 -30.45 18.18
C LYS A 32 8.83 -29.86 19.00
N PRO A 33 8.71 -30.22 20.29
CA PRO A 33 7.65 -29.73 21.14
C PRO A 33 7.69 -28.19 21.15
N ARG A 34 6.62 -27.56 20.66
CA ARG A 34 6.41 -26.12 20.73
C ARG A 34 6.59 -25.71 22.20
N ARG A 35 7.69 -25.01 22.52
CA ARG A 35 7.88 -24.38 23.83
C ARG A 35 6.61 -23.60 24.14
N LYS A 36 6.01 -23.84 25.31
CA LYS A 36 4.85 -23.08 25.76
C LYS A 36 5.18 -21.59 25.62
N PRO A 37 4.37 -20.80 24.91
CA PRO A 37 4.64 -19.38 24.74
C PRO A 37 4.79 -18.74 26.13
N LYS A 38 5.82 -17.90 26.29
CA LYS A 38 6.00 -17.12 27.51
C LYS A 38 4.72 -16.31 27.79
N VAL A 39 4.39 -16.13 29.06
CA VAL A 39 3.21 -15.39 29.49
C VAL A 39 3.45 -13.89 29.21
N SER A 40 2.89 -13.36 28.12
CA SER A 40 2.96 -11.93 27.76
C SER A 40 1.72 -11.13 28.20
N VAL A 41 0.69 -11.79 28.76
CA VAL A 41 -0.42 -11.12 29.45
C VAL A 41 -0.41 -11.50 30.93
N VAL A 42 -0.40 -10.50 31.80
CA VAL A 42 -0.37 -10.65 33.27
C VAL A 42 -1.55 -9.92 33.90
N LYS A 43 -1.96 -10.34 35.10
CA LYS A 43 -3.02 -9.66 35.85
C LYS A 43 -2.57 -8.27 36.29
N LEU A 44 -3.47 -7.29 36.20
CA LEU A 44 -3.29 -5.97 36.79
C LEU A 44 -3.20 -6.08 38.31
N ARG A 45 -2.40 -5.19 38.91
CA ARG A 45 -2.35 -4.99 40.36
C ARG A 45 -3.52 -4.09 40.78
N ALA A 46 -3.91 -4.15 42.05
CA ALA A 46 -4.87 -3.19 42.61
C ALA A 46 -4.34 -1.75 42.42
N GLY A 47 -5.22 -0.83 42.03
CA GLY A 47 -4.86 0.58 41.75
C GLY A 47 -4.16 0.80 40.40
N HIS A 48 -4.01 -0.24 39.57
CA HIS A 48 -3.42 -0.11 38.23
C HIS A 48 -4.46 -0.25 37.13
N LEU A 49 -4.25 0.48 36.03
CA LEU A 49 -4.97 0.30 34.75
C LEU A 49 -4.00 -0.14 33.65
N ALA A 50 -4.51 -0.78 32.60
CA ALA A 50 -3.69 -1.06 31.41
C ALA A 50 -3.59 0.19 30.52
N CYS A 51 -2.44 0.40 29.89
CA CYS A 51 -2.30 1.44 28.89
C CYS A 51 -3.14 1.11 27.64
N SER A 52 -3.97 2.03 27.18
CA SER A 52 -4.85 1.81 26.01
C SER A 52 -4.09 1.55 24.70
N LEU A 53 -2.84 2.00 24.59
CA LEU A 53 -1.97 1.78 23.42
C LEU A 53 -1.13 0.51 23.58
N CYS A 54 -0.12 0.51 24.45
CA CYS A 54 0.88 -0.56 24.52
C CYS A 54 0.52 -1.71 25.48
N GLY A 55 -0.56 -1.55 26.26
CA GLY A 55 -1.04 -2.54 27.21
C GLY A 55 -0.28 -2.63 28.52
N GLN A 56 0.82 -1.89 28.71
CA GLN A 56 1.59 -1.95 29.96
C GLN A 56 0.75 -1.51 31.18
N SER A 57 1.03 -2.10 32.33
CA SER A 57 0.43 -1.68 33.61
C SER A 57 0.87 -0.26 34.02
N VAL A 58 -0.10 0.59 34.35
CA VAL A 58 0.09 1.98 34.81
C VAL A 58 -0.44 2.10 36.23
N ASN A 59 0.39 2.58 37.16
CA ASN A 59 -0.04 2.92 38.52
C ASN A 59 -0.79 4.26 38.49
N MET A 60 -2.06 4.27 38.91
CA MET A 60 -2.88 5.48 38.88
C MET A 60 -2.56 6.49 39.99
N ASP A 61 -1.82 6.07 41.03
CA ASP A 61 -1.36 6.95 42.10
C ASP A 61 0.00 7.62 41.77
N ALA A 62 0.65 7.21 40.68
CA ALA A 62 1.94 7.76 40.28
C ALA A 62 1.77 9.12 39.58
N ALA A 63 2.63 10.09 39.92
CA ALA A 63 2.69 11.36 39.21
C ALA A 63 3.02 11.13 37.72
N GLY A 64 2.29 11.82 36.83
CA GLY A 64 2.49 11.72 35.39
C GLY A 64 1.64 10.66 34.67
N CYS A 65 0.69 10.02 35.35
CA CYS A 65 -0.32 9.21 34.67
C CYS A 65 -1.25 10.09 33.83
N GLY A 66 -1.58 9.63 32.61
CA GLY A 66 -2.53 10.31 31.73
C GLY A 66 -3.97 10.27 32.26
N PRO A 67 -4.90 11.00 31.62
CA PRO A 67 -6.32 10.88 31.95
C PRO A 67 -6.80 9.45 31.73
N VAL A 68 -7.80 9.03 32.53
CA VAL A 68 -8.50 7.77 32.34
C VAL A 68 -9.38 7.87 31.08
N GLU A 69 -9.14 6.99 30.13
CA GLU A 69 -9.95 6.83 28.92
C GLU A 69 -11.02 5.77 29.17
N ARG A 70 -12.28 6.11 28.85
CA ARG A 70 -13.41 5.19 29.00
C ARG A 70 -13.90 4.73 27.64
N PHE A 71 -14.09 3.43 27.51
CA PHE A 71 -14.61 2.82 26.29
C PHE A 71 -15.78 1.92 26.64
N THR A 72 -16.82 1.96 25.81
CA THR A 72 -17.90 1.00 25.87
C THR A 72 -17.51 -0.25 25.09
N SER A 73 -17.50 -1.40 25.77
CA SER A 73 -17.46 -2.72 25.12
C SER A 73 -18.85 -3.35 25.18
N TYR A 74 -19.22 -3.97 24.06
CA TYR A 74 -20.33 -4.90 23.99
C TYR A 74 -19.83 -6.32 24.28
N ALA A 75 -20.76 -7.27 24.43
CA ALA A 75 -20.50 -8.67 24.78
C ALA A 75 -19.32 -9.30 24.00
N ARG A 76 -18.75 -10.40 24.53
CA ARG A 76 -17.59 -11.10 23.91
C ARG A 76 -17.82 -11.36 22.42
N GLY A 77 -16.81 -11.04 21.62
CA GLY A 77 -16.74 -11.43 20.22
C GLY A 77 -16.78 -12.96 20.11
N VAL A 78 -17.72 -13.47 19.33
CA VAL A 78 -17.89 -14.90 19.07
C VAL A 78 -16.65 -15.44 18.34
N ALA A 79 -16.20 -16.64 18.71
CA ALA A 79 -15.08 -17.28 18.04
C ALA A 79 -15.38 -17.48 16.54
N PRO A 80 -14.42 -17.27 15.63
CA PRO A 80 -14.58 -17.62 14.22
C PRO A 80 -14.89 -19.13 14.11
N GLY A 81 -16.04 -19.50 13.54
CA GLY A 81 -16.46 -20.90 13.36
C GLY A 81 -17.45 -21.46 14.40
N ALA A 82 -18.03 -20.62 15.28
CA ALA A 82 -19.24 -21.02 15.98
C ALA A 82 -20.42 -20.94 14.99
N ASP A 83 -20.88 -22.09 14.52
CA ASP A 83 -21.94 -22.22 13.49
C ASP A 83 -23.33 -21.75 13.96
N ASP A 84 -23.45 -21.27 15.19
CA ASP A 84 -24.75 -20.97 15.78
C ASP A 84 -25.08 -19.47 15.70
N LEU A 85 -25.62 -19.08 14.55
CA LEU A 85 -26.18 -17.75 14.29
C LEU A 85 -27.23 -17.35 15.36
N GLU A 86 -27.91 -18.34 15.95
CA GLU A 86 -28.93 -18.16 16.99
C GLU A 86 -28.28 -17.78 18.35
N GLN A 87 -27.14 -18.38 18.68
CA GLN A 87 -26.35 -18.01 19.85
C GLN A 87 -25.71 -16.61 19.68
N MET A 88 -25.30 -16.25 18.45
CA MET A 88 -24.86 -14.89 18.12
C MET A 88 -25.98 -13.85 18.30
N MET A 89 -27.22 -14.18 17.91
CA MET A 89 -28.36 -13.27 18.00
C MET A 89 -28.91 -13.14 19.44
N ASN A 90 -28.92 -14.22 20.22
CA ASN A 90 -29.36 -14.19 21.62
C ASN A 90 -28.34 -13.54 22.58
N GLN A 91 -27.05 -13.47 22.19
CA GLN A 91 -26.02 -12.73 22.94
C GLN A 91 -25.88 -11.25 22.54
N ARG A 92 -26.65 -10.75 21.56
CA ARG A 92 -26.61 -9.33 21.12
C ARG A 92 -26.99 -8.30 22.18
N HIS A 93 -27.58 -8.73 23.30
CA HIS A 93 -27.86 -7.88 24.46
C HIS A 93 -26.92 -8.12 25.64
N GLY A 94 -25.70 -8.62 25.42
CA GLY A 94 -24.74 -8.72 26.51
C GLY A 94 -24.48 -7.34 27.11
N ALA A 95 -24.50 -7.29 28.45
CA ALA A 95 -24.42 -6.07 29.22
C ALA A 95 -23.32 -5.14 28.71
N GLU A 96 -23.70 -3.92 28.38
CA GLU A 96 -22.77 -2.85 28.08
C GLU A 96 -21.77 -2.75 29.24
N THR A 97 -20.49 -2.95 28.95
CA THR A 97 -19.44 -2.88 29.96
C THR A 97 -18.57 -1.67 29.66
N THR A 98 -18.50 -0.73 30.60
CA THR A 98 -17.54 0.36 30.53
C THR A 98 -16.17 -0.16 30.96
N LEU A 99 -15.19 0.00 30.09
CA LEU A 99 -13.80 -0.33 30.33
C LEU A 99 -12.99 0.94 30.53
N GLU A 100 -12.11 0.93 31.53
CA GLU A 100 -11.23 2.05 31.85
C GLU A 100 -9.79 1.69 31.50
N PHE A 101 -9.11 2.61 30.82
CA PHE A 101 -7.71 2.51 30.47
C PHE A 101 -6.98 3.78 30.88
N ALA A 102 -5.67 3.67 31.05
CA ALA A 102 -4.80 4.82 31.24
C ALA A 102 -3.89 5.02 30.02
N ARG A 103 -3.02 6.02 30.09
CA ARG A 103 -1.85 6.15 29.22
C ARG A 103 -0.58 6.18 30.05
N CYS A 104 0.41 5.37 29.69
CA CYS A 104 1.75 5.48 30.26
C CYS A 104 2.47 6.72 29.73
N SER A 105 3.55 7.14 30.40
CA SER A 105 4.39 8.30 30.01
C SER A 105 4.77 8.25 28.53
N ASP A 106 5.29 7.12 28.06
CA ASP A 106 5.80 6.97 26.69
C ASP A 106 4.67 7.12 25.66
N CYS A 107 3.46 6.65 26.00
CA CYS A 107 2.29 6.78 25.14
C CYS A 107 1.64 8.17 25.20
N LEU A 108 1.88 8.94 26.27
CA LEU A 108 1.54 10.37 26.31
C LEU A 108 2.51 11.19 25.46
N GLU A 109 3.81 10.91 25.54
CA GLU A 109 4.83 11.53 24.69
C GLU A 109 4.56 11.25 23.21
N LEU A 110 4.14 10.03 22.88
CA LEU A 110 3.74 9.67 21.52
C LEU A 110 2.52 10.48 21.05
N GLY A 111 1.54 10.71 21.91
CA GLY A 111 0.39 11.58 21.62
C GLY A 111 0.78 13.06 21.46
N ALA A 112 1.71 13.56 22.29
CA ALA A 112 2.25 14.91 22.14
C ALA A 112 3.02 15.06 20.82
N LEU A 113 3.85 14.08 20.46
CA LEU A 113 4.55 14.03 19.18
C LEU A 113 3.56 14.01 18.00
N ALA A 114 2.46 13.26 18.11
CA ALA A 114 1.42 13.25 17.09
C ALA A 114 0.77 14.62 16.88
N ALA A 115 0.54 15.37 17.97
CA ALA A 115 0.03 16.74 17.90
C ALA A 115 1.03 17.68 17.22
N THR A 116 2.30 17.65 17.63
CA THR A 116 3.36 18.45 17.01
C THR A 116 3.48 18.19 15.50
N ILE A 117 3.53 16.92 15.10
CA ILE A 117 3.59 16.54 13.67
C ILE A 117 2.37 17.09 12.92
N LEU A 118 1.16 16.96 13.47
CA LEU A 118 -0.02 17.44 12.78
C LEU A 118 -0.02 18.97 12.62
N ASP A 119 0.39 19.70 13.66
CA ASP A 119 0.45 21.16 13.65
C ASP A 119 1.55 21.69 12.69
N GLU A 120 2.63 20.92 12.46
CA GLU A 120 3.66 21.20 11.45
C GLU A 120 3.18 20.96 10.00
N HIS A 121 2.07 20.25 9.80
CA HIS A 121 1.54 19.84 8.49
C HIS A 121 0.10 20.31 8.23
N PRO A 122 -0.17 21.63 8.16
CA PRO A 122 -1.53 22.18 8.05
C PRO A 122 -2.27 21.75 6.78
N ALA A 123 -1.57 21.52 5.66
CA ALA A 123 -2.19 21.02 4.43
C ALA A 123 -2.68 19.57 4.59
N VAL A 124 -1.97 18.75 5.34
CA VAL A 124 -2.41 17.39 5.69
C VAL A 124 -3.60 17.45 6.64
N GLN A 125 -3.56 18.31 7.65
CA GLN A 125 -4.69 18.51 8.57
C GLN A 125 -5.96 18.91 7.82
N ALA A 126 -5.90 19.91 6.93
CA ALA A 126 -7.04 20.33 6.12
C ALA A 126 -7.64 19.18 5.29
N ARG A 127 -6.79 18.27 4.82
CA ARG A 127 -7.18 17.10 4.02
C ARG A 127 -7.79 15.97 4.83
N LEU A 128 -7.42 15.85 6.11
CA LEU A 128 -7.97 14.87 7.05
C LEU A 128 -9.29 15.32 7.67
N GLY A 129 -9.63 16.61 7.56
CA GLY A 129 -10.86 17.18 8.08
C GLY A 129 -10.69 17.64 9.52
N SER A 130 -11.31 16.94 10.47
CA SER A 130 -11.25 17.37 11.87
C SER A 130 -9.85 17.15 12.47
N ARG A 131 -9.42 18.09 13.33
CA ARG A 131 -8.14 17.97 14.03
C ARG A 131 -8.07 16.72 14.90
N SER A 132 -9.20 16.33 15.53
CA SER A 132 -9.27 15.11 16.34
C SER A 132 -9.05 13.84 15.52
N ILE A 133 -9.66 13.73 14.33
CA ILE A 133 -9.45 12.60 13.42
C ILE A 133 -7.99 12.58 12.92
N GLY A 134 -7.45 13.75 12.60
CA GLY A 134 -6.04 13.88 12.19
C GLY A 134 -5.10 13.38 13.27
N LEU A 135 -5.29 13.85 14.50
CA LEU A 135 -4.45 13.49 15.66
C LEU A 135 -4.49 11.97 15.92
N GLU A 136 -5.69 11.39 15.98
CA GLU A 136 -5.81 9.95 16.22
C GLU A 136 -5.18 9.11 15.10
N ARG A 137 -5.29 9.54 13.84
CA ARG A 137 -4.62 8.85 12.72
C ARG A 137 -3.10 8.91 12.81
N VAL A 138 -2.54 10.07 13.15
CA VAL A 138 -1.09 10.23 13.34
C VAL A 138 -0.62 9.39 14.52
N GLU A 139 -1.32 9.46 15.66
CA GLU A 139 -1.02 8.66 16.84
C GLU A 139 -1.05 7.16 16.55
N CYS A 140 -2.07 6.66 15.84
CA CYS A 140 -2.12 5.26 15.44
C CYS A 140 -0.93 4.88 14.56
N ALA A 141 -0.53 5.74 13.61
CA ALA A 141 0.64 5.48 12.78
C ALA A 141 1.96 5.50 13.58
N LEU A 142 2.08 6.34 14.60
CA LEU A 142 3.24 6.35 15.50
C LEU A 142 3.25 5.12 16.43
N ALA A 143 2.08 4.69 16.91
CA ALA A 143 1.93 3.45 17.66
C ALA A 143 2.41 2.23 16.85
N ALA A 144 2.12 2.20 15.55
CA ALA A 144 2.65 1.20 14.62
C ALA A 144 4.20 1.18 14.61
N LEU A 145 4.84 2.36 14.55
CA LEU A 145 6.29 2.46 14.60
C LEU A 145 6.85 2.04 15.97
N ALA A 146 6.21 2.43 17.07
CA ALA A 146 6.62 2.05 18.42
C ALA A 146 6.53 0.52 18.64
N ALA A 147 5.44 -0.10 18.21
CA ALA A 147 5.26 -1.55 18.27
C ALA A 147 6.33 -2.32 17.46
N LEU A 148 6.85 -1.72 16.39
CA LEU A 148 7.96 -2.27 15.59
C LEU A 148 9.36 -1.88 16.10
N SER A 149 9.46 -1.19 17.24
CA SER A 149 10.73 -0.64 17.76
C SER A 149 11.44 0.30 16.76
N CYS A 150 10.64 1.06 15.99
CA CYS A 150 11.08 1.98 14.94
C CYS A 150 10.60 3.42 15.17
N ALA A 151 10.16 3.78 16.39
CA ALA A 151 9.65 5.13 16.71
C ALA A 151 10.65 6.25 16.37
N GLN A 152 11.95 6.00 16.52
CA GLN A 152 13.05 6.90 16.16
C GLN A 152 13.08 7.30 14.66
N GLN A 153 12.36 6.58 13.80
CA GLN A 153 12.25 6.93 12.38
C GLN A 153 11.17 8.00 12.11
N ALA A 154 10.33 8.34 13.10
CA ALA A 154 9.22 9.27 12.92
C ALA A 154 9.65 10.61 12.28
N PRO A 155 10.69 11.34 12.76
CA PRO A 155 11.08 12.62 12.16
C PRO A 155 11.45 12.52 10.68
N ARG A 156 12.04 11.39 10.26
CA ARG A 156 12.39 11.14 8.85
C ARG A 156 11.16 10.79 8.01
N LEU A 157 10.20 10.08 8.59
CA LEU A 157 8.98 9.59 7.94
C LEU A 157 7.84 10.62 7.94
N THR A 158 8.02 11.76 8.60
CA THR A 158 7.08 12.88 8.63
C THR A 158 7.76 14.18 8.24
N LYS A 159 8.83 14.15 7.43
CA LYS A 159 9.56 15.38 7.06
C LYS A 159 8.75 16.29 6.11
N THR A 160 7.87 15.71 5.31
CA THR A 160 7.10 16.41 4.28
C THR A 160 5.64 15.97 4.35
N ASP A 161 4.72 16.79 3.83
CA ASP A 161 3.29 16.42 3.73
C ASP A 161 3.11 15.08 2.99
N GLY A 162 3.90 14.85 1.93
CA GLY A 162 3.88 13.62 1.16
C GLY A 162 4.37 12.40 1.96
N ASP A 163 5.40 12.58 2.78
CA ASP A 163 5.90 11.54 3.69
C ASP A 163 4.85 11.21 4.76
N LEU A 164 4.26 12.22 5.41
CA LEU A 164 3.21 12.03 6.41
C LEU A 164 1.99 11.34 5.81
N LEU A 165 1.49 11.79 4.65
CA LEU A 165 0.37 11.14 3.97
C LEU A 165 0.65 9.68 3.62
N ARG A 166 1.89 9.36 3.24
CA ARG A 166 2.31 7.98 2.95
C ARG A 166 2.37 7.13 4.22
N LEU A 167 2.94 7.67 5.30
CA LEU A 167 2.97 7.05 6.62
C LEU A 167 1.54 6.74 7.08
N LEU A 168 0.64 7.74 7.04
CA LEU A 168 -0.75 7.59 7.41
C LEU A 168 -1.43 6.52 6.56
N ARG A 169 -1.36 6.63 5.22
CA ARG A 169 -1.99 5.67 4.30
C ARG A 169 -1.66 4.21 4.62
N LEU A 170 -0.41 3.94 5.01
CA LEU A 170 0.06 2.57 5.22
C LEU A 170 -0.04 2.09 6.67
N LEU A 171 0.21 2.95 7.65
CA LEU A 171 0.38 2.52 9.04
C LEU A 171 -0.76 2.88 10.00
N HIS A 172 -1.66 3.83 9.68
CA HIS A 172 -2.69 4.21 10.65
C HIS A 172 -3.65 3.06 10.99
N GLN A 173 -4.10 2.29 9.99
CA GLN A 173 -5.01 1.15 10.23
C GLN A 173 -4.31 -0.01 10.96
N PRO A 174 -3.14 -0.52 10.51
CA PRO A 174 -2.40 -1.53 11.27
C PRO A 174 -2.04 -1.06 12.68
N GLY A 175 -1.67 0.22 12.82
CA GLY A 175 -1.36 0.86 14.09
C GLY A 175 -2.54 0.90 15.06
N ALA A 176 -3.73 1.25 14.57
CA ALA A 176 -4.96 1.17 15.35
C ALA A 176 -5.24 -0.28 15.79
N ALA A 177 -5.09 -1.24 14.87
CA ALA A 177 -5.38 -2.65 15.12
C ALA A 177 -4.46 -3.29 16.19
N VAL A 178 -3.25 -2.79 16.40
CA VAL A 178 -2.29 -3.32 17.38
C VAL A 178 -2.40 -2.70 18.78
N ARG A 179 -3.25 -1.68 18.98
CA ARG A 179 -3.49 -1.10 20.31
C ARG A 179 -4.04 -2.13 21.27
N TRP A 180 -3.72 -2.01 22.55
CA TRP A 180 -4.23 -2.91 23.58
C TRP A 180 -5.75 -2.83 23.69
N ALA A 181 -6.32 -1.61 23.66
CA ALA A 181 -7.75 -1.40 23.80
C ALA A 181 -8.59 -2.12 22.72
N THR A 182 -8.07 -2.33 21.51
CA THR A 182 -8.81 -3.01 20.42
C THR A 182 -8.93 -4.53 20.63
N ARG A 183 -8.25 -5.08 21.64
CA ARG A 183 -8.52 -6.46 22.11
C ARG A 183 -9.81 -6.55 22.89
N LEU A 184 -10.25 -5.45 23.45
CA LEU A 184 -11.37 -5.38 24.39
C LEU A 184 -12.56 -4.62 23.80
N VAL A 185 -12.34 -3.73 22.83
CA VAL A 185 -13.33 -2.79 22.27
C VAL A 185 -13.34 -2.87 20.74
N PRO A 186 -14.51 -2.76 20.07
CA PRO A 186 -15.87 -2.68 20.66
C PRO A 186 -16.39 -4.03 21.16
N PHE A 187 -15.70 -5.12 20.82
CA PHE A 187 -16.02 -6.46 21.30
C PHE A 187 -14.79 -7.06 21.97
N THR A 188 -15.00 -7.63 23.14
CA THR A 188 -13.95 -8.33 23.86
C THR A 188 -13.58 -9.62 23.11
N ARG A 189 -12.35 -9.72 22.62
CA ARG A 189 -11.86 -10.94 21.96
C ARG A 189 -11.90 -12.11 22.93
N TRP A 190 -12.10 -13.32 22.42
CA TRP A 190 -12.26 -14.56 23.20
C TRP A 190 -11.25 -14.76 24.35
N ASN A 191 -10.00 -14.34 24.15
CA ASN A 191 -8.89 -14.49 25.10
C ASN A 191 -8.44 -13.16 25.75
N ALA A 192 -9.23 -12.09 25.62
CA ALA A 192 -8.95 -10.82 26.24
C ALA A 192 -9.56 -10.78 27.64
N ASP A 193 -8.74 -10.43 28.63
CA ASP A 193 -9.15 -10.26 30.02
C ASP A 193 -9.12 -8.75 30.34
N PRO A 194 -10.26 -8.12 30.68
CA PRO A 194 -10.31 -6.73 31.13
C PRO A 194 -9.43 -6.44 32.36
N ALA A 195 -9.19 -7.44 33.22
CA ALA A 195 -8.30 -7.34 34.37
C ALA A 195 -6.83 -7.65 34.03
N GLY A 196 -6.52 -7.85 32.75
CA GLY A 196 -5.20 -8.15 32.24
C GLY A 196 -4.46 -6.92 31.71
N CYS A 197 -3.15 -7.07 31.55
CA CYS A 197 -2.27 -6.11 30.91
C CYS A 197 -1.13 -6.83 30.19
N SER A 198 -0.44 -6.13 29.30
CA SER A 198 0.76 -6.62 28.63
C SER A 198 1.94 -6.64 29.62
N ALA A 199 2.71 -7.74 29.64
CA ALA A 199 3.84 -7.92 30.54
C ALA A 199 4.98 -6.91 30.29
N ALA A 200 5.16 -6.51 29.04
CA ALA A 200 6.01 -5.40 28.60
C ALA A 200 5.28 -4.60 27.51
N PRO A 201 5.69 -3.36 27.18
CA PRO A 201 5.08 -2.61 26.08
C PRO A 201 4.98 -3.45 24.80
N TRP A 202 3.77 -3.54 24.23
CA TRP A 202 3.49 -4.25 22.97
C TRP A 202 3.69 -5.78 22.99
N SER A 203 4.06 -6.38 24.13
CA SER A 203 4.28 -7.84 24.23
C SER A 203 3.02 -8.66 23.92
N HIS A 204 1.85 -8.05 24.03
CA HIS A 204 0.57 -8.66 23.68
C HIS A 204 0.43 -9.04 22.20
N LEU A 205 1.26 -8.48 21.32
CA LEU A 205 1.29 -8.83 19.89
C LEU A 205 1.83 -10.23 19.62
N GLU A 206 2.51 -10.86 20.59
CA GLU A 206 2.90 -12.27 20.51
C GLU A 206 1.68 -13.20 20.43
N TYR A 207 0.51 -12.77 20.95
CA TYR A 207 -0.76 -13.50 20.88
C TYR A 207 -1.58 -13.17 19.62
N ASP A 208 -1.15 -12.17 18.85
CA ASP A 208 -1.82 -11.77 17.61
C ASP A 208 -0.80 -11.76 16.46
N PRO A 209 -0.33 -12.96 16.06
CA PRO A 209 0.67 -13.08 15.00
C PRO A 209 0.17 -12.53 13.66
N GLU A 210 -1.16 -12.52 13.45
CA GLU A 210 -1.78 -11.95 12.26
C GLU A 210 -1.67 -10.43 12.25
N ALA A 211 -2.04 -9.74 13.34
CA ALA A 211 -1.87 -8.29 13.43
C ALA A 211 -0.38 -7.89 13.36
N ALA A 212 0.50 -8.64 14.03
CA ALA A 212 1.94 -8.42 13.96
C ALA A 212 2.49 -8.63 12.53
N ALA A 213 2.00 -9.63 11.79
CA ALA A 213 2.36 -9.84 10.39
C ALA A 213 1.85 -8.71 9.49
N LYS A 214 0.58 -8.31 9.63
CA LYS A 214 -0.04 -7.18 8.90
C LYS A 214 0.74 -5.89 9.12
N LEU A 215 1.12 -5.59 10.37
CA LEU A 215 1.93 -4.43 10.73
C LEU A 215 3.32 -4.47 10.06
N ARG A 216 4.03 -5.60 10.13
CA ARG A 216 5.33 -5.76 9.46
C ARG A 216 5.24 -5.62 7.95
N THR A 217 4.23 -6.22 7.31
CA THR A 217 3.98 -6.09 5.86
C THR A 217 3.70 -4.65 5.47
N ALA A 218 2.88 -3.92 6.24
CA ALA A 218 2.59 -2.51 5.98
C ALA A 218 3.84 -1.64 6.10
N TYR A 219 4.69 -1.88 7.10
CA TYR A 219 5.96 -1.17 7.25
C TYR A 219 6.97 -1.51 6.15
N ALA A 220 7.08 -2.78 5.75
CA ALA A 220 7.92 -3.18 4.62
C ALA A 220 7.47 -2.50 3.32
N ARG A 221 6.16 -2.35 3.10
CA ARG A 221 5.61 -1.58 1.99
C ARG A 221 5.96 -0.10 2.06
N LEU A 222 5.89 0.51 3.24
CA LEU A 222 6.29 1.91 3.46
C LEU A 222 7.76 2.13 3.09
N LEU A 223 8.64 1.24 3.56
CA LEU A 223 10.06 1.30 3.25
C LEU A 223 10.29 1.13 1.75
N ARG A 224 9.65 0.12 1.12
CA ARG A 224 9.74 -0.11 -0.33
C ARG A 224 9.36 1.13 -1.11
N GLU A 225 8.17 1.71 -0.87
CA GLU A 225 7.72 2.91 -1.59
C GLU A 225 8.68 4.12 -1.44
N ARG A 226 9.46 4.17 -0.35
CA ARG A 226 10.44 5.25 -0.11
C ARG A 226 11.80 4.98 -0.76
N THR A 227 12.24 3.73 -0.81
CA THR A 227 13.56 3.35 -1.33
C THR A 227 13.54 2.97 -2.79
N GLU A 228 12.36 2.70 -3.33
CA GLU A 228 12.17 2.29 -4.71
C GLU A 228 12.71 3.35 -5.69
N ARG A 229 13.43 2.86 -6.70
CA ARG A 229 13.99 3.67 -7.78
C ARG A 229 13.32 3.29 -9.08
N PRO A 230 13.14 4.24 -10.02
CA PRO A 230 12.63 3.89 -11.32
C PRO A 230 13.60 2.94 -12.04
N GLU A 231 13.05 1.89 -12.64
CA GLU A 231 13.76 0.88 -13.41
C GLU A 231 13.22 0.85 -14.85
N SER A 232 14.04 0.35 -15.77
CA SER A 232 13.66 0.19 -17.17
C SER A 232 12.92 -1.13 -17.38
N TYR A 233 11.70 -1.06 -17.88
CA TYR A 233 10.87 -2.22 -18.22
C TYR A 233 10.73 -2.33 -19.74
N PRO A 234 11.31 -3.38 -20.38
CA PRO A 234 11.18 -3.58 -21.82
C PRO A 234 9.73 -3.85 -22.22
N CYS A 235 9.38 -3.48 -23.45
CA CYS A 235 8.08 -3.81 -24.04
C CYS A 235 7.98 -5.32 -24.24
N PRO A 236 6.88 -5.99 -23.83
CA PRO A 236 6.74 -7.43 -24.01
C PRO A 236 6.73 -7.91 -25.47
N THR A 237 6.32 -7.06 -26.42
CA THR A 237 6.35 -7.41 -27.85
C THR A 237 7.64 -6.99 -28.51
N VAL A 238 7.82 -5.69 -28.78
CA VAL A 238 9.06 -5.09 -29.34
C VAL A 238 9.10 -3.61 -28.97
N GLY A 239 7.97 -2.92 -29.13
CA GLY A 239 7.80 -1.52 -28.77
C GLY A 239 6.33 -1.17 -28.58
N CYS A 240 6.06 0.00 -28.01
CA CYS A 240 4.70 0.51 -27.86
C CYS A 240 3.98 0.56 -29.21
N VAL A 241 2.78 -0.01 -29.31
CA VAL A 241 1.98 -0.04 -30.55
C VAL A 241 1.80 1.34 -31.22
N LEU A 242 1.74 2.40 -30.40
CA LEU A 242 1.62 3.78 -30.87
C LEU A 242 2.98 4.47 -31.01
N CYS A 243 3.64 4.80 -29.90
CA CYS A 243 4.83 5.64 -29.95
C CYS A 243 6.14 4.88 -30.27
N GLY A 244 6.08 3.55 -30.32
CA GLY A 244 7.19 2.66 -30.66
C GLY A 244 8.31 2.53 -29.64
N VAL A 245 8.20 3.14 -28.46
CA VAL A 245 9.28 3.05 -27.45
C VAL A 245 9.48 1.59 -27.01
N GLY A 246 10.74 1.14 -26.93
CA GLY A 246 11.09 -0.25 -26.59
C GLY A 246 11.15 -0.56 -25.10
N ALA A 247 11.25 0.48 -24.26
CA ALA A 247 11.26 0.35 -22.82
C ALA A 247 10.64 1.59 -22.17
N VAL A 248 10.06 1.43 -20.98
CA VAL A 248 9.57 2.54 -20.17
C VAL A 248 10.21 2.52 -18.80
N THR A 249 10.42 3.69 -18.24
CA THR A 249 10.88 3.82 -16.86
C THR A 249 9.67 3.82 -15.93
N SER A 250 9.63 2.89 -14.98
CA SER A 250 8.54 2.78 -13.99
C SER A 250 9.11 2.41 -12.62
N LEU A 251 8.34 2.63 -11.55
CA LEU A 251 8.68 2.08 -10.25
C LEU A 251 8.36 0.57 -10.24
N PRO A 252 9.17 -0.30 -9.63
CA PRO A 252 8.85 -1.74 -9.53
C PRO A 252 7.45 -2.07 -8.98
N THR A 253 6.92 -1.31 -8.02
CA THR A 253 5.54 -1.44 -7.52
C THR A 253 4.48 -1.12 -8.57
N GLN A 254 4.87 -0.43 -9.65
CA GLN A 254 4.06 -0.05 -10.79
C GLN A 254 4.45 -0.81 -12.07
N ALA A 255 5.37 -1.78 -12.00
CA ALA A 255 5.86 -2.53 -13.16
C ALA A 255 4.73 -3.20 -13.95
N ARG A 256 3.74 -3.78 -13.24
CA ARG A 256 2.54 -4.39 -13.88
C ARG A 256 1.67 -3.42 -14.66
N TYR A 257 1.86 -2.10 -14.46
CA TYR A 257 1.14 -1.03 -15.16
C TYR A 257 2.05 -0.29 -16.15
N ALA A 258 3.30 -0.74 -16.33
CA ALA A 258 4.23 -0.15 -17.30
C ALA A 258 3.71 -0.33 -18.74
N TRP A 259 3.04 -1.46 -18.98
CA TRP A 259 2.50 -1.88 -20.26
C TRP A 259 1.05 -2.33 -20.10
N GLN A 260 0.22 -2.00 -21.08
CA GLN A 260 -1.15 -2.48 -21.19
C GLN A 260 -1.31 -3.24 -22.50
N GLY A 261 -1.78 -4.50 -22.41
CA GLY A 261 -2.16 -5.31 -23.56
C GLY A 261 -3.33 -4.68 -24.31
N VAL A 262 -3.24 -4.63 -25.63
CA VAL A 262 -4.26 -4.07 -26.53
C VAL A 262 -4.36 -4.92 -27.79
N THR A 263 -5.57 -5.16 -28.27
CA THR A 263 -5.78 -5.84 -29.55
C THR A 263 -5.67 -4.84 -30.69
N TYR A 264 -4.76 -5.11 -31.63
CA TYR A 264 -4.55 -4.28 -32.81
C TYR A 264 -4.39 -5.16 -34.05
N ARG A 265 -5.27 -4.97 -35.04
CA ARG A 265 -5.32 -5.77 -36.29
C ARG A 265 -5.32 -7.28 -36.05
N GLY A 266 -6.03 -7.73 -35.02
CA GLY A 266 -6.15 -9.14 -34.66
C GLY A 266 -4.95 -9.72 -33.91
N ALA A 267 -3.89 -8.94 -33.64
CA ALA A 267 -2.77 -9.33 -32.81
C ALA A 267 -2.85 -8.65 -31.44
N GLU A 268 -2.32 -9.32 -30.41
CA GLU A 268 -2.12 -8.71 -29.08
C GLU A 268 -0.80 -7.95 -29.07
N LEU A 269 -0.87 -6.64 -28.84
CA LEU A 269 0.28 -5.74 -28.74
C LEU A 269 0.25 -5.00 -27.40
N HIS A 270 1.30 -4.23 -27.10
CA HIS A 270 1.40 -3.50 -25.84
C HIS A 270 1.48 -1.99 -26.09
N ALA A 271 0.78 -1.22 -25.27
CA ALA A 271 0.89 0.22 -25.22
C ALA A 271 1.57 0.65 -23.91
N CYS A 272 2.47 1.64 -23.97
CA CYS A 272 2.94 2.31 -22.76
C CYS A 272 1.79 3.09 -22.12
N ARG A 273 1.90 3.41 -20.82
CA ARG A 273 0.84 4.09 -20.06
C ARG A 273 0.18 5.28 -20.77
N THR A 274 0.95 6.24 -21.27
CA THR A 274 0.41 7.43 -21.99
C THR A 274 -0.38 7.02 -23.23
N CYS A 275 0.14 6.07 -24.01
CA CYS A 275 -0.54 5.59 -25.20
C CYS A 275 -1.79 4.77 -24.86
N ALA A 276 -1.75 4.01 -23.77
CA ALA A 276 -2.87 3.22 -23.28
C ALA A 276 -4.02 4.11 -22.78
N GLU A 277 -3.71 5.19 -22.05
CA GLU A 277 -4.69 6.21 -21.63
C GLU A 277 -5.35 6.87 -22.86
N ALA A 278 -4.57 7.19 -23.89
CA ALA A 278 -5.10 7.72 -25.15
C ALA A 278 -5.99 6.71 -25.91
N ILE A 279 -5.65 5.43 -25.92
CA ILE A 279 -6.47 4.36 -26.49
C ILE A 279 -7.77 4.18 -25.69
N SER A 280 -7.70 4.14 -24.36
CA SER A 280 -8.89 4.06 -23.50
C SER A 280 -9.83 5.23 -23.71
N PHE A 281 -9.29 6.44 -23.93
CA PHE A 281 -10.09 7.61 -24.27
C PHE A 281 -10.77 7.49 -25.65
N ALA A 282 -10.02 7.03 -26.67
CA ALA A 282 -10.54 6.89 -28.03
C ALA A 282 -11.45 5.66 -28.21
N GLY A 283 -11.38 4.68 -27.31
CA GLY A 283 -12.08 3.40 -27.37
C GLY A 283 -11.43 2.36 -28.28
N VAL A 284 -10.51 2.77 -29.17
CA VAL A 284 -9.81 1.89 -30.11
C VAL A 284 -8.45 2.46 -30.50
N VAL A 285 -7.55 1.59 -30.94
CA VAL A 285 -6.29 2.00 -31.58
C VAL A 285 -6.60 2.56 -32.97
N GLY A 286 -6.44 3.87 -33.14
CA GLY A 286 -6.69 4.57 -34.41
C GLY A 286 -6.19 6.01 -34.38
N ALA A 287 -6.50 6.78 -35.43
CA ALA A 287 -6.01 8.16 -35.61
C ALA A 287 -6.29 9.06 -34.39
N THR A 288 -7.49 8.96 -33.79
CA THR A 288 -7.85 9.72 -32.58
C THR A 288 -6.94 9.40 -31.39
N ALA A 289 -6.62 8.12 -31.17
CA ALA A 289 -5.71 7.70 -30.09
C ALA A 289 -4.28 8.19 -30.36
N VAL A 290 -3.82 8.12 -31.61
CA VAL A 290 -2.51 8.62 -32.04
C VAL A 290 -2.41 10.12 -31.81
N ASP A 291 -3.35 10.90 -32.33
CA ASP A 291 -3.37 12.37 -32.17
C ASP A 291 -3.36 12.75 -30.69
N ARG A 292 -4.20 12.10 -29.88
CA ARG A 292 -4.27 12.31 -28.44
C ARG A 292 -2.93 12.02 -27.75
N ALA A 293 -2.32 10.87 -28.04
CA ALA A 293 -1.07 10.46 -27.42
C ALA A 293 0.11 11.34 -27.85
N VAL A 294 0.12 11.84 -29.09
CA VAL A 294 1.13 12.82 -29.54
C VAL A 294 0.93 14.17 -28.84
N PHE A 295 -0.30 14.67 -28.72
CA PHE A 295 -0.56 15.91 -27.99
C PHE A 295 -0.21 15.83 -26.51
N GLU A 296 -0.43 14.68 -25.86
CA GLU A 296 0.00 14.46 -24.47
C GLU A 296 1.52 14.41 -24.36
N TYR A 297 2.19 13.72 -25.28
CA TYR A 297 3.65 13.68 -25.31
C TYR A 297 4.28 15.06 -25.52
N LEU A 298 3.69 15.90 -26.38
CA LEU A 298 4.12 17.27 -26.63
C LEU A 298 3.61 18.29 -25.59
N GLU A 299 2.90 17.83 -24.55
CA GLU A 299 2.32 18.65 -23.49
C GLU A 299 1.43 19.80 -24.00
N VAL A 300 0.71 19.57 -25.11
CA VAL A 300 -0.10 20.60 -25.77
C VAL A 300 -1.35 20.90 -24.93
N PRO A 301 -1.61 22.17 -24.53
CA PRO A 301 -2.80 22.53 -23.76
C PRO A 301 -4.09 22.18 -24.51
N LEU A 302 -5.14 21.75 -23.79
CA LEU A 302 -6.41 21.31 -24.40
C LEU A 302 -6.99 22.33 -25.39
N GLY A 303 -6.92 23.64 -25.08
CA GLY A 303 -7.42 24.69 -25.96
C GLY A 303 -6.69 24.81 -27.30
N ALA A 304 -5.42 24.41 -27.36
CA ALA A 304 -4.61 24.44 -28.58
C ALA A 304 -4.80 23.19 -29.47
N ARG A 305 -5.58 22.20 -29.02
CA ARG A 305 -5.84 20.95 -29.77
C ARG A 305 -6.97 21.09 -30.78
N TYR A 306 -7.82 22.11 -30.65
CA TYR A 306 -9.00 22.26 -31.49
C TYR A 306 -8.63 22.56 -32.95
N GLY A 307 -9.14 21.74 -33.87
CA GLY A 307 -8.96 21.91 -35.31
C GLY A 307 -7.62 21.44 -35.88
N TYR A 308 -6.71 20.91 -35.04
CA TYR A 308 -5.43 20.35 -35.47
C TYR A 308 -5.47 18.82 -35.48
N GLY A 309 -5.15 18.22 -36.62
CA GLY A 309 -4.88 16.79 -36.75
C GLY A 309 -3.38 16.57 -36.97
N VAL A 310 -2.77 15.66 -36.21
CA VAL A 310 -1.31 15.45 -36.21
C VAL A 310 -0.86 14.75 -37.50
N LYS A 311 -1.79 14.07 -38.22
CA LYS A 311 -1.49 13.20 -39.38
C LYS A 311 -0.30 12.28 -39.07
N ALA A 312 -0.23 11.77 -37.84
CA ALA A 312 0.79 10.83 -37.42
C ALA A 312 0.33 9.39 -37.70
N THR A 313 1.31 8.54 -37.98
CA THR A 313 1.12 7.11 -38.17
C THR A 313 1.55 6.41 -36.88
N ALA A 314 0.82 5.39 -36.45
CA ALA A 314 1.26 4.57 -35.32
C ALA A 314 2.57 3.85 -35.67
N TRP A 315 3.43 3.58 -34.69
CA TRP A 315 4.67 2.87 -34.95
C TRP A 315 4.43 1.46 -35.50
N ALA A 316 3.41 0.76 -35.00
CA ALA A 316 3.02 -0.58 -35.49
C ALA A 316 2.48 -0.59 -36.93
N ASP A 317 2.18 0.59 -37.50
CA ASP A 317 1.79 0.74 -38.91
C ASP A 317 2.99 0.85 -39.87
N LEU A 318 4.20 1.03 -39.35
CA LEU A 318 5.37 1.24 -40.19
C LEU A 318 5.85 -0.07 -40.83
N PRO A 319 6.25 -0.04 -42.11
CA PRO A 319 6.93 -1.18 -42.73
C PRO A 319 8.21 -1.52 -41.97
N GLY A 320 8.33 -2.76 -41.49
CA GLY A 320 9.52 -3.21 -40.77
C GLY A 320 9.65 -2.63 -39.36
N ALA A 321 8.54 -2.44 -38.64
CA ALA A 321 8.50 -2.09 -37.22
C ALA A 321 9.09 -3.22 -36.32
N SER A 322 10.37 -3.53 -36.49
CA SER A 322 11.13 -4.53 -35.74
C SER A 322 12.16 -3.91 -34.80
N THR A 323 12.56 -2.66 -35.05
CA THR A 323 13.46 -1.91 -34.17
C THR A 323 12.66 -0.88 -33.39
N PRO A 324 12.60 -0.97 -32.05
CA PRO A 324 11.87 0.00 -31.26
C PRO A 324 12.56 1.37 -31.29
N ASN A 325 11.77 2.41 -31.06
CA ASN A 325 12.29 3.75 -30.88
C ASN A 325 13.05 3.87 -29.56
N ALA A 326 14.17 4.59 -29.58
CA ALA A 326 14.90 4.98 -28.38
C ALA A 326 14.17 6.08 -27.60
N LYS A 327 13.34 6.89 -28.28
CA LYS A 327 12.48 7.92 -27.69
C LYS A 327 11.05 7.80 -28.22
N PRO A 328 10.01 8.15 -27.44
CA PRO A 328 8.65 8.13 -27.96
C PRO A 328 8.53 8.94 -29.26
N TRP A 329 7.85 8.37 -30.25
CA TRP A 329 7.57 9.02 -31.54
C TRP A 329 8.79 9.36 -32.40
N GLN A 330 9.96 8.76 -32.14
CA GLN A 330 11.18 9.01 -32.94
C GLN A 330 11.01 8.77 -34.44
N HIS A 331 10.15 7.83 -34.82
CA HIS A 331 9.82 7.54 -36.21
C HIS A 331 9.09 8.69 -36.93
N LEU A 332 8.49 9.63 -36.19
CA LEU A 332 7.87 10.82 -36.76
C LEU A 332 8.95 11.87 -37.02
N GLY A 333 9.54 11.85 -38.23
CA GLY A 333 10.60 12.79 -38.63
C GLY A 333 10.18 14.28 -38.60
N ASN A 334 8.88 14.57 -38.51
CA ASN A 334 8.32 15.92 -38.45
C ASN A 334 7.90 16.36 -37.03
N LEU A 335 8.15 15.57 -35.98
CA LEU A 335 7.65 15.86 -34.62
C LEU A 335 8.10 17.24 -34.10
N ALA A 336 9.37 17.60 -34.32
CA ALA A 336 9.90 18.90 -33.92
C ALA A 336 9.29 20.07 -34.71
N LYS A 337 8.88 19.85 -35.97
CA LYS A 337 8.16 20.85 -36.77
C LYS A 337 6.77 21.07 -36.20
N LEU A 338 6.05 19.98 -35.90
CA LEU A 338 4.73 20.03 -35.28
C LEU A 338 4.76 20.75 -33.92
N ALA A 339 5.73 20.43 -33.07
CA ALA A 339 5.90 21.10 -31.77
C ALA A 339 5.99 22.64 -31.93
N ARG A 340 6.77 23.12 -32.90
CA ARG A 340 6.88 24.55 -33.22
C ARG A 340 5.58 25.16 -33.73
N GLU A 341 4.86 24.47 -34.61
CA GLU A 341 3.56 24.94 -35.13
C GLU A 341 2.52 25.06 -34.02
N LEU A 342 2.58 24.19 -33.01
CA LEU A 342 1.71 24.20 -31.84
C LEU A 342 2.20 25.16 -30.72
N GLY A 343 3.32 25.84 -30.93
CA GLY A 343 3.88 26.79 -29.95
C GLY A 343 4.44 26.12 -28.68
N VAL A 344 4.73 24.81 -28.72
CA VAL A 344 5.33 24.06 -27.60
C VAL A 344 6.81 23.82 -27.84
N ARG A 345 7.60 23.79 -26.76
CA ARG A 345 9.01 23.44 -26.86
C ARG A 345 9.15 21.94 -27.15
N PRO A 346 9.94 21.54 -28.16
CA PRO A 346 10.11 20.15 -28.55
C PRO A 346 10.85 19.30 -27.52
#